data_AF-A0A2E8PUX1-F1
#
_entry.id   AF-A0A2E8PUX1-F1
#
_cell.length_a   1.000
_cell.length_b   1.000
_cell.length_c   1.000
_cell.angle_alpha   90.00
_cell.angle_beta   90.00
_cell.angle_gamma   90.00
#
_symmetry.space_group_name_H-M   'P 1'
#
loop_
_entity.id
_entity.type
_entity.pdbx_description
1 polymer ?
#
loop_
_entity_poly.entity_id
_entity_poly.type
_entity_poly.pdbx_seq_one_letter_code
_entity_poly.pdbx_strand_id
1 'polypeptide(L)'
;MKGKEELRNERFIRSKNELTNRSKEAFNESTDRPRQWARKKATESIEQSIREKLRSILDPEVGINILDLGLVRRVSANDEDIEIEMTLTSPGCPVGPLILQEVENAIKASWPEHDVLLSLTFDPPWSPERISPAGREALQI
;
A
#
# COMPACT_ATOMS: atom_id res chain seq x y z
N MET A 1 50.88 -2.63 20.23
CA MET A 1 50.07 -1.68 21.01
C MET A 1 49.48 -0.67 20.02
N LYS A 2 48.20 -0.77 19.64
CA LYS A 2 47.57 0.15 18.67
C LYS A 2 47.28 1.50 19.33
N GLY A 3 47.61 2.60 18.65
CA GLY A 3 47.61 3.97 19.20
C GLY A 3 46.22 4.60 19.29
N LYS A 4 46.04 5.52 20.24
CA LYS A 4 44.75 6.17 20.58
C LYS A 4 44.04 6.86 19.38
N GLU A 5 44.77 7.25 18.34
CA GLU A 5 44.25 7.83 17.09
C GLU A 5 43.49 6.79 16.24
N GLU A 6 44.01 5.56 16.16
CA GLU A 6 43.43 4.45 15.38
C GLU A 6 42.09 4.01 16.00
N LEU A 7 42.03 3.93 17.33
CA LEU A 7 40.80 3.63 18.09
C LEU A 7 39.72 4.72 17.93
N ARG A 8 40.10 5.97 17.67
CA ARG A 8 39.16 7.08 17.44
C ARG A 8 38.57 7.02 16.03
N ASN A 9 39.39 6.70 15.03
CA ASN A 9 38.94 6.53 13.64
C ASN A 9 38.08 5.28 13.47
N GLU A 10 38.43 4.16 14.12
CA GLU A 10 37.63 2.93 14.11
C GLU A 10 36.24 3.15 14.73
N ARG A 11 36.15 3.93 15.82
CA ARG A 11 34.87 4.26 16.47
C ARG A 11 34.00 5.17 15.60
N PHE A 12 34.61 6.07 14.82
CA PHE A 12 33.91 6.97 13.91
C PHE A 12 33.41 6.25 12.65
N ILE A 13 34.22 5.36 12.07
CA ILE A 13 33.83 4.52 10.92
C ILE A 13 32.71 3.56 11.32
N ARG A 14 32.78 2.96 12.51
CA ARG A 14 31.73 2.09 13.05
C ARG A 14 30.40 2.83 13.19
N SER A 15 30.43 4.05 13.74
CA SER A 15 29.22 4.86 13.89
C SER A 15 28.59 5.26 12.55
N LYS A 16 29.39 5.61 11.52
CA LYS A 16 28.86 5.92 10.19
C LYS A 16 28.31 4.69 9.47
N ASN A 17 28.94 3.53 9.60
CA ASN A 17 28.41 2.28 9.06
C ASN A 17 27.11 1.86 9.78
N GLU A 18 27.02 2.07 11.10
CA GLU A 18 25.79 1.80 11.87
C GLU A 18 24.63 2.71 11.46
N LEU A 19 24.87 3.99 11.20
CA LEU A 19 23.84 4.93 10.69
C LEU A 19 23.41 4.59 9.25
N THR A 20 24.36 4.16 8.42
CA THR A 20 24.08 3.76 7.03
C THR A 20 23.33 2.43 6.98
N ASN A 21 23.64 1.50 7.88
CA ASN A 21 22.94 0.22 8.00
C ASN A 21 21.54 0.39 8.56
N ARG A 22 21.31 1.21 9.60
CA ARG A 22 19.94 1.50 10.10
C ARG A 22 19.01 2.06 9.04
N SER A 23 19.54 2.89 8.15
CA SER A 23 18.75 3.49 7.05
C SER A 23 18.43 2.50 5.93
N LYS A 24 19.30 1.50 5.71
CA LYS A 24 19.08 0.42 4.73
C LYS A 24 18.21 -0.70 5.31
N GLU A 25 18.36 -1.00 6.59
CA GLU A 25 17.56 -1.99 7.31
C GLU A 25 16.11 -1.54 7.41
N ALA A 26 15.83 -0.28 7.76
CA ALA A 26 14.48 0.26 7.82
C ALA A 26 13.74 0.27 6.46
N PHE A 27 14.47 0.33 5.34
CA PHE A 27 13.90 0.26 3.99
C PHE A 27 13.63 -1.18 3.54
N ASN A 28 14.43 -2.15 4.01
CA ASN A 28 14.37 -3.54 3.58
C ASN A 28 13.56 -4.45 4.53
N GLU A 29 13.19 -3.98 5.72
CA GLU A 29 12.37 -4.74 6.69
C GLU A 29 10.85 -4.73 6.38
N SER A 30 10.44 -3.97 5.35
CA SER A 30 9.03 -3.77 4.99
C SER A 30 8.53 -4.71 3.90
N THR A 31 9.39 -5.40 3.13
CA THR A 31 8.95 -6.07 1.88
C THR A 31 9.11 -7.58 1.84
N ASP A 32 9.61 -8.24 2.90
CA ASP A 32 9.86 -9.70 2.86
C ASP A 32 9.52 -10.45 4.16
N ARG A 33 8.60 -9.91 4.97
CA ARG A 33 7.98 -10.70 6.03
C ARG A 33 6.76 -11.42 5.45
N PRO A 34 6.65 -12.76 5.59
CA PRO A 34 5.37 -13.43 5.42
C PRO A 34 4.39 -12.74 6.37
N ARG A 35 3.43 -12.02 5.80
CA ARG A 35 2.43 -11.23 6.54
C ARG A 35 1.77 -12.15 7.58
N GLN A 36 2.16 -12.00 8.85
CA GLN A 36 1.76 -12.90 9.95
C GLN A 36 0.24 -12.91 10.20
N TRP A 37 -0.49 -11.97 9.60
CA TRP A 37 -1.93 -11.77 9.76
C TRP A 37 -2.82 -12.69 8.90
N ALA A 38 -2.25 -13.52 8.01
CA ALA A 38 -3.00 -14.49 7.16
C ALA A 38 -3.81 -15.57 7.93
N ARG A 39 -3.91 -15.49 9.26
CA ARG A 39 -4.57 -16.49 10.13
C ARG A 39 -5.78 -15.99 10.91
N LYS A 40 -6.08 -14.69 10.96
CA LYS A 40 -7.33 -14.18 11.54
C LYS A 40 -8.17 -13.54 10.44
N LYS A 41 -9.22 -14.25 10.00
CA LYS A 41 -10.19 -13.74 9.03
C LYS A 41 -11.04 -12.66 9.72
N ALA A 42 -11.09 -11.43 9.22
CA ALA A 42 -12.13 -10.49 9.66
C ALA A 42 -13.51 -11.02 9.35
N THR A 43 -14.44 -10.50 10.14
CA THR A 43 -15.87 -10.39 9.85
C THR A 43 -16.06 -9.85 8.43
N GLU A 44 -16.59 -10.69 7.53
CA GLU A 44 -16.92 -10.40 6.12
C GLU A 44 -17.60 -9.02 5.92
N SER A 45 -18.33 -8.57 6.95
CA SER A 45 -18.99 -7.26 7.05
C SER A 45 -18.05 -6.05 6.95
N ILE A 46 -16.88 -6.08 7.58
CA ILE A 46 -15.93 -4.94 7.57
C ILE A 46 -15.29 -4.82 6.18
N GLU A 47 -14.84 -5.94 5.61
CA GLU A 47 -14.25 -5.94 4.26
C GLU A 47 -15.25 -5.42 3.22
N GLN A 48 -16.52 -5.79 3.33
CA GLN A 48 -17.58 -5.26 2.47
C GLN A 48 -17.75 -3.74 2.65
N SER A 49 -17.78 -3.26 3.91
CA SER A 49 -17.89 -1.83 4.20
C SER A 49 -16.70 -1.02 3.65
N ILE A 50 -15.49 -1.58 3.73
CA ILE A 50 -14.27 -1.01 3.14
C ILE A 50 -14.42 -0.95 1.62
N ARG A 51 -14.86 -2.03 0.97
CA ARG A 51 -15.10 -2.04 -0.48
C ARG A 51 -16.13 -0.99 -0.91
N GLU A 52 -17.22 -0.83 -0.17
CA GLU A 52 -18.21 0.22 -0.42
C GLU A 52 -17.62 1.61 -0.27
N LYS A 53 -16.77 1.84 0.73
CA LYS A 53 -16.03 3.09 0.88
C LYS A 53 -15.10 3.35 -0.31
N LEU A 54 -14.33 2.34 -0.74
CA LEU A 54 -13.44 2.44 -1.90
C LEU A 54 -14.21 2.71 -3.21
N ARG A 55 -15.43 2.21 -3.34
CA ARG A 55 -16.31 2.50 -4.50
C ARG A 55 -16.68 3.98 -4.59
N SER A 56 -16.58 4.77 -3.52
CA SER A 56 -16.85 6.21 -3.57
C SER A 56 -15.69 7.03 -4.14
N ILE A 57 -14.50 6.44 -4.28
CA ILE A 57 -13.29 7.12 -4.78
C ILE A 57 -13.21 6.95 -6.28
N LEU A 58 -13.15 8.07 -7.01
CA LEU A 58 -13.11 8.11 -8.46
C LEU A 58 -11.67 8.31 -8.96
N ASP A 59 -11.33 7.65 -10.06
CA ASP A 59 -10.13 7.99 -10.82
C ASP A 59 -10.36 9.35 -11.52
N PRO A 60 -9.49 10.35 -11.29
CA PRO A 60 -9.68 11.71 -11.81
C PRO A 60 -9.55 11.82 -13.33
N GLU A 61 -8.95 10.84 -14.01
CA GLU A 61 -8.76 10.86 -15.46
C GLU A 61 -10.00 10.34 -16.20
N VAL A 62 -10.63 9.29 -15.68
CA VAL A 62 -11.76 8.62 -16.35
C VAL A 62 -13.10 8.79 -15.64
N GLY A 63 -13.13 9.31 -14.41
CA GLY A 63 -14.35 9.57 -13.66
C GLY A 63 -15.08 8.33 -13.15
N ILE A 64 -14.41 7.18 -13.08
CA ILE A 64 -14.98 5.90 -12.64
C ILE A 64 -14.32 5.46 -11.36
N ASN A 65 -15.07 4.78 -10.51
CA ASN A 65 -14.56 4.33 -9.24
C ASN A 65 -13.46 3.27 -9.38
N ILE A 66 -12.52 3.34 -8.45
CA ILE A 66 -11.33 2.48 -8.43
C ILE A 66 -11.64 0.99 -8.27
N LEU A 67 -12.82 0.62 -7.74
CA LEU A 67 -13.25 -0.79 -7.69
C LEU A 67 -13.70 -1.30 -9.06
N ASP A 68 -14.56 -0.56 -9.74
CA ASP A 68 -15.09 -0.97 -11.04
C ASP A 68 -14.05 -0.85 -12.15
N LEU A 69 -13.06 0.03 -12.01
CA LEU A 69 -11.84 0.02 -12.84
C LEU A 69 -10.90 -1.17 -12.53
N GLY A 70 -11.18 -1.90 -11.45
CA GLY A 70 -10.35 -3.01 -11.01
C GLY A 70 -9.02 -2.59 -10.41
N LEU A 71 -8.82 -1.33 -9.99
CA LEU A 71 -7.54 -0.87 -9.41
C LEU A 71 -7.26 -1.47 -8.03
N VAL A 72 -8.28 -1.96 -7.32
CA VAL A 72 -8.12 -2.69 -6.06
C VAL A 72 -7.99 -4.18 -6.34
N ARG A 73 -6.90 -4.79 -5.88
CA ARG A 73 -6.62 -6.24 -6.03
C ARG A 73 -7.12 -7.04 -4.84
N ARG A 74 -6.86 -6.55 -3.64
CA ARG A 74 -7.19 -7.22 -2.40
C ARG A 74 -7.61 -6.20 -1.36
N VAL A 75 -8.62 -6.58 -0.59
CA VAL A 75 -8.97 -5.94 0.67
C VAL A 75 -8.98 -7.07 1.68
N SER A 76 -8.30 -6.87 2.79
CA SER A 76 -8.49 -7.72 3.96
C SER A 76 -8.47 -6.87 5.22
N ALA A 77 -9.23 -7.30 6.20
CA ALA A 77 -9.25 -6.65 7.50
C ALA A 77 -9.11 -7.71 8.60
N ASN A 78 -8.80 -7.26 9.81
CA ASN A 78 -9.04 -7.97 11.05
C ASN A 78 -9.54 -6.94 12.10
N ASP A 79 -9.55 -7.29 13.38
CA ASP A 79 -10.05 -6.38 14.44
C ASP A 79 -9.13 -5.16 14.68
N GLU A 80 -7.88 -5.23 14.24
CA GLU A 80 -6.81 -4.25 14.49
C GLU A 80 -6.26 -3.64 13.18
N ASP A 81 -6.14 -4.43 12.10
CA ASP A 81 -5.50 -4.00 10.86
C ASP A 81 -6.46 -3.96 9.67
N ILE A 82 -6.22 -3.01 8.76
CA ILE A 82 -6.80 -2.97 7.42
C ILE A 82 -5.70 -2.97 6.38
N GLU A 83 -5.77 -3.91 5.44
CA GLU A 83 -4.83 -4.01 4.35
C GLU A 83 -5.52 -3.90 2.99
N ILE A 84 -4.96 -3.04 2.15
CA ILE A 84 -5.44 -2.81 0.80
C ILE A 84 -4.27 -2.96 -0.16
N GLU A 85 -4.41 -3.91 -1.09
CA GLU A 85 -3.48 -4.08 -2.21
C GLU A 85 -4.11 -3.45 -3.45
N MET A 86 -3.42 -2.47 -4.02
CA MET A 86 -3.85 -1.74 -5.20
C MET A 86 -2.85 -1.87 -6.35
N THR A 87 -3.30 -1.47 -7.52
CA THR A 87 -2.50 -1.25 -8.72
C THR A 87 -2.94 0.06 -9.36
N LEU A 88 -2.21 0.51 -10.37
CA LEU A 88 -2.61 1.62 -11.23
C LEU A 88 -2.65 1.13 -12.68
N THR A 89 -3.28 1.91 -13.56
CA THR A 89 -3.34 1.60 -15.00
C THR A 89 -1.95 1.54 -15.63
N SER A 90 -0.98 2.32 -15.11
CA SER A 90 0.43 2.28 -15.53
C SER A 90 1.39 2.64 -14.39
N PRO A 91 2.64 2.11 -14.42
CA PRO A 91 3.71 2.58 -13.53
C PRO A 91 4.05 4.04 -13.82
N GLY A 92 4.21 4.86 -12.77
CA GLY A 92 4.61 6.27 -12.92
C GLY A 92 3.48 7.22 -13.33
N CYS A 93 2.21 6.80 -13.27
CA CYS A 93 1.07 7.67 -13.50
C CYS A 93 1.11 8.89 -12.55
N PRO A 94 1.10 10.14 -13.08
CA PRO A 94 1.28 11.35 -12.26
C PRO A 94 0.15 11.57 -11.25
N VAL A 95 -1.07 11.08 -11.53
CA VAL A 95 -2.22 11.13 -10.63
C VAL A 95 -2.27 9.96 -9.64
N GLY A 96 -1.44 8.94 -9.81
CA GLY A 96 -1.38 7.77 -8.93
C GLY A 96 -1.24 8.12 -7.44
N PRO A 97 -0.32 9.01 -7.04
CA PRO A 97 -0.19 9.45 -5.65
C PRO A 97 -1.45 10.11 -5.08
N LEU A 98 -2.24 10.82 -5.90
CA LEU A 98 -3.50 11.44 -5.45
C LEU A 98 -4.54 10.38 -5.09
N ILE A 99 -4.71 9.37 -5.95
CA ILE A 99 -5.64 8.24 -5.71
C ILE A 99 -5.23 7.50 -4.43
N LEU A 100 -3.94 7.20 -4.27
CA LEU A 100 -3.44 6.49 -3.08
C LEU A 100 -3.66 7.29 -1.80
N GLN A 101 -3.39 8.60 -1.84
CA GLN A 101 -3.63 9.48 -0.70
C GLN A 101 -5.12 9.57 -0.35
N GLU A 102 -6.00 9.65 -1.35
CA GLU A 102 -7.44 9.69 -1.13
C GLU A 102 -7.96 8.39 -0.52
N VAL A 103 -7.46 7.24 -0.98
CA VAL A 103 -7.75 5.93 -0.38
C VAL A 103 -7.30 5.88 1.07
N GLU A 104 -6.04 6.22 1.35
CA GLU A 104 -5.51 6.19 2.71
C GLU A 104 -6.31 7.09 3.66
N ASN A 105 -6.60 8.32 3.25
CA ASN A 105 -7.39 9.26 4.02
C ASN A 105 -8.83 8.77 4.25
N ALA A 106 -9.49 8.26 3.22
CA ALA A 106 -10.87 7.78 3.30
C ALA A 106 -11.02 6.61 4.29
N ILE A 107 -10.06 5.69 4.29
CA ILE A 107 -10.05 4.53 5.17
C ILE A 107 -9.70 4.94 6.60
N LYS A 108 -8.63 5.72 6.80
CA LYS A 108 -8.26 6.23 8.14
C LYS A 108 -9.37 7.06 8.80
N ALA A 109 -10.11 7.85 8.01
CA ALA A 109 -11.23 8.62 8.52
C ALA A 109 -12.43 7.75 8.95
N SER A 110 -12.62 6.60 8.30
CA SER A 110 -13.77 5.72 8.56
C SER A 110 -13.46 4.65 9.63
N TRP A 111 -12.19 4.24 9.75
CA TRP A 111 -11.69 3.27 10.73
C TRP A 111 -10.44 3.82 11.44
N PRO A 112 -10.58 4.86 12.28
CA PRO A 112 -9.44 5.55 12.89
C PRO A 112 -8.67 4.69 13.91
N GLU A 113 -9.31 3.67 14.46
CA GLU A 113 -8.70 2.73 15.42
C GLU A 113 -7.92 1.60 14.76
N HIS A 114 -7.95 1.49 13.42
CA HIS A 114 -7.27 0.42 12.70
C HIS A 114 -5.94 0.89 12.10
N ASP A 115 -4.94 0.01 12.12
CA ASP A 115 -3.69 0.24 11.40
C ASP A 115 -3.89 -0.03 9.91
N VAL A 116 -3.76 1.02 9.09
CA VAL A 116 -4.01 0.94 7.64
C VAL A 116 -2.71 0.73 6.87
N LEU A 117 -2.60 -0.42 6.21
CA LEU A 117 -1.50 -0.75 5.30
C LEU A 117 -1.96 -0.73 3.84
N LEU A 118 -1.57 0.34 3.14
CA LEU A 118 -1.79 0.47 1.69
C LEU A 118 -0.54 0.01 0.94
N SER A 119 -0.70 -0.99 0.06
CA SER A 119 0.39 -1.52 -0.77
C SER A 119 0.06 -1.40 -2.26
N LEU A 120 1.07 -1.06 -3.05
CA LEU A 120 0.96 -0.91 -4.50
C LEU A 120 1.78 -2.01 -5.18
N THR A 121 1.15 -2.77 -6.08
CA THR A 121 1.81 -3.76 -6.94
C THR A 121 1.44 -3.56 -8.41
N PHE A 122 2.40 -3.85 -9.28
CA PHE A 122 2.23 -3.85 -10.73
C PHE A 122 2.39 -5.25 -11.33
N ASP A 123 2.49 -6.27 -10.48
CA ASP A 123 2.57 -7.67 -10.91
C ASP A 123 1.33 -8.46 -10.42
N PRO A 124 0.54 -9.07 -11.32
CA PRO A 124 0.58 -8.88 -12.79
C PRO A 124 0.25 -7.43 -13.19
N PRO A 125 0.56 -6.97 -14.41
CA PRO A 125 0.15 -5.65 -14.87
C PRO A 125 -1.37 -5.51 -14.91
N TRP A 126 -1.87 -4.28 -14.80
CA TRP A 126 -3.29 -4.00 -15.00
C TRP A 126 -3.68 -4.17 -16.48
N SER A 127 -4.91 -4.63 -16.73
CA SER A 127 -5.50 -4.70 -18.08
C SER A 127 -6.97 -4.29 -18.04
N PRO A 128 -7.53 -3.74 -19.15
CA PRO A 128 -8.95 -3.39 -19.25
C PRO A 128 -9.92 -4.56 -19.01
N GLU A 129 -9.45 -5.80 -19.15
CA GLU A 129 -10.25 -7.00 -18.84
C GLU A 129 -10.70 -7.04 -17.37
N ARG A 130 -9.95 -6.37 -16.49
CA ARG A 130 -10.24 -6.28 -15.04
C ARG A 130 -11.38 -5.30 -14.72
N ILE A 131 -11.82 -4.50 -15.68
CA ILE A 131 -12.94 -3.57 -15.50
C ILE A 131 -14.22 -4.39 -15.32
N SER A 132 -14.98 -4.07 -14.26
CA SER A 132 -16.24 -4.74 -13.94
C SER A 132 -17.31 -4.45 -15.01
N PRO A 133 -18.39 -5.25 -15.11
CA PRO A 133 -19.49 -4.95 -16.03
C PRO A 133 -20.06 -3.54 -15.87
N ALA A 134 -20.21 -3.07 -14.62
CA ALA A 134 -20.67 -1.71 -14.33
C ALA A 134 -19.66 -0.64 -14.78
N GLY A 135 -18.36 -0.90 -14.63
CA GLY A 135 -17.31 -0.03 -15.13
C GLY A 135 -17.28 0.05 -16.65
N ARG A 136 -17.49 -1.07 -17.35
CA ARG A 136 -17.58 -1.12 -18.82
C ARG A 136 -18.79 -0.37 -19.35
N GLU A 137 -19.95 -0.54 -18.69
CA GLU A 137 -21.17 0.23 -19.00
C GLU A 137 -20.92 1.74 -18.84
N ALA A 138 -20.25 2.16 -17.76
CA ALA A 138 -19.91 3.56 -17.53
C ALA A 138 -18.92 4.12 -18.58
N LEU A 139 -17.99 3.30 -19.08
CA LEU A 139 -17.06 3.65 -20.18
C LEU A 139 -17.68 3.53 -21.57
N GLN A 140 -18.86 2.92 -21.69
CA GLN A 140 -19.49 2.59 -22.97
C GLN A 140 -18.64 1.66 -23.86
N ILE A 141 -17.99 0.64 -23.26
CA ILE A 141 -17.15 -0.37 -23.94
C ILE A 141 -17.56 -1.82 -23.68
#